data_AF-U4U4T4-F1
#
_entry.id   AF-U4U4T4-F1
#
_cell.length_a   1.000
_cell.length_b   1.000
_cell.length_c   1.000
_cell.angle_alpha   90.00
_cell.angle_beta   90.00
_cell.angle_gamma   90.00
#
_symmetry.space_group_name_H-M   'P 1'
#
loop_
_entity.id
_entity.type
_entity.pdbx_description
1 polymer ?
#
loop_
_entity_poly.entity_id
_entity_poly.type
_entity_poly.pdbx_seq_one_letter_code
_entity_poly.pdbx_strand_id
1 'polypeptide(L)'
;VLLGGGRRHWLPKVAHDPELTKEEGRRLDGRNLIDDWMRDKKKRGLNAEYVWSKGNLEKIKPAEIDYLLGLFSYSHMDFEVDRDPGPSGDPSLADMTRTALSILLKNPKGFLLVVEG
;
A
#
# COMPACT_ATOMS: atom_id res chain seq x y z
N VAL A 1 9.42 -2.15 0.59
CA VAL A 1 8.00 -2.54 0.51
C VAL A 1 7.32 -2.09 1.80
N LEU A 2 6.14 -1.47 1.70
CA LEU A 2 5.28 -1.10 2.83
C LEU A 2 3.87 -1.55 2.48
N LEU A 3 3.27 -2.48 3.24
CA LEU A 3 1.96 -3.08 2.95
C LEU A 3 1.15 -3.16 4.25
N GLY A 4 -0.10 -2.68 4.23
CA GLY A 4 -0.99 -2.76 5.39
C GLY A 4 -2.18 -1.81 5.27
N GLY A 5 -2.76 -1.40 6.40
CA GLY A 5 -3.82 -0.39 6.46
C GLY A 5 -3.31 1.03 6.74
N GLY A 6 -4.23 1.92 7.11
CA GLY A 6 -3.94 3.20 7.74
C GLY A 6 -3.95 4.40 6.78
N ARG A 7 -4.59 4.28 5.61
CA ARG A 7 -4.64 5.34 4.58
C ARG A 7 -5.00 6.71 5.15
N ARG A 8 -5.92 6.76 6.13
CA ARG A 8 -6.37 8.01 6.75
C ARG A 8 -5.25 8.89 7.30
N HIS A 9 -4.13 8.30 7.73
CA HIS A 9 -3.00 9.05 8.29
C HIS A 9 -2.04 9.61 7.22
N TRP A 10 -2.21 9.16 5.97
CA TRP A 10 -1.45 9.62 4.81
C TRP A 10 -2.16 10.74 4.05
N LEU A 11 -3.48 10.83 4.17
CA LEU A 11 -4.32 11.80 3.48
C LEU A 11 -4.61 13.05 4.33
N PRO A 12 -4.67 14.25 3.73
CA PRO A 12 -5.14 15.46 4.40
C PRO A 12 -6.65 15.43 4.61
N LYS A 13 -7.13 16.22 5.58
CA LYS A 13 -8.57 16.35 5.90
C LYS A 13 -9.48 16.76 4.74
N VAL A 14 -8.94 17.24 3.63
CA VAL A 14 -9.74 17.64 2.45
C VAL A 14 -9.73 16.59 1.33
N ALA A 15 -8.97 15.50 1.51
CA ALA A 15 -8.91 14.42 0.53
C ALA A 15 -9.77 13.25 1.00
N HIS A 16 -10.63 12.78 0.10
CA HIS A 16 -11.48 11.62 0.34
C HIS A 16 -10.72 10.31 0.15
N ASP A 17 -11.07 9.31 0.95
CA ASP A 17 -10.55 7.96 0.79
C ASP A 17 -11.07 7.32 -0.50
N PRO A 18 -10.22 6.59 -1.27
CA PRO A 18 -10.63 6.01 -2.54
C PRO A 18 -11.65 4.86 -2.41
N GLU A 19 -11.71 4.20 -1.25
CA GLU A 19 -12.63 3.11 -0.97
C GLU A 19 -13.85 3.63 -0.19
N LEU A 20 -13.60 4.34 0.91
CA LEU A 20 -14.63 4.98 1.72
C LEU A 20 -14.81 6.44 1.31
N THR A 21 -15.42 6.66 0.14
CA THR A 21 -15.55 7.98 -0.50
C THR A 21 -16.18 9.09 0.35
N LYS A 22 -16.89 8.75 1.43
CA LYS A 22 -17.48 9.71 2.38
C LYS A 22 -16.51 10.11 3.50
N GLU A 23 -15.46 9.33 3.71
CA GLU A 23 -14.45 9.57 4.74
C GLU A 23 -13.33 10.45 4.18
N GLU A 24 -12.81 11.32 5.05
CA GLU A 24 -11.69 12.20 4.77
C GLU A 24 -10.41 11.71 5.47
N GLY A 25 -9.26 12.18 4.99
CA GLY A 25 -7.99 12.01 5.69
C GLY A 25 -7.96 12.66 7.08
N ARG A 26 -6.89 12.39 7.84
CA ARG A 26 -6.74 12.88 9.22
C ARG A 26 -5.66 13.94 9.38
N ARG A 27 -4.85 14.20 8.35
CA ARG A 27 -3.76 15.17 8.47
C ARG A 27 -4.28 16.61 8.44
N LEU A 28 -3.78 17.42 9.37
CA LEU A 28 -4.12 18.84 9.53
C LEU A 28 -3.13 19.78 8.83
N ASP A 29 -2.01 19.25 8.34
CA ASP A 29 -0.94 20.03 7.69
C ASP A 29 -1.14 20.19 6.18
N GLY A 30 -2.29 19.76 5.66
CA GLY A 30 -2.63 19.85 4.23
C GLY A 30 -1.82 18.93 3.31
N ARG A 31 -0.94 18.07 3.85
CA ARG A 31 -0.05 17.23 3.04
C ARG A 31 -0.72 15.91 2.67
N ASN A 32 -0.55 15.52 1.41
CA ASN A 32 -0.77 14.14 0.97
C ASN A 32 0.57 13.39 0.94
N LEU A 33 0.77 12.49 1.91
CA LEU A 33 2.02 11.75 2.05
C LEU A 33 2.19 10.66 0.98
N ILE A 34 1.11 10.16 0.39
CA ILE A 34 1.19 9.22 -0.73
C ILE A 34 1.84 9.92 -1.91
N ASP A 35 1.37 11.13 -2.22
CA ASP A 35 1.94 11.94 -3.31
C ASP A 35 3.38 12.37 -3.01
N ASP A 36 3.68 12.75 -1.76
CA ASP A 36 5.04 13.08 -1.34
C ASP A 36 5.99 11.90 -1.54
N TRP A 37 5.56 10.70 -1.14
CA TRP A 37 6.34 9.47 -1.29
C TRP A 37 6.57 9.13 -2.76
N MET A 38 5.52 9.18 -3.59
CA MET A 38 5.63 8.95 -5.04
C MET A 38 6.55 9.97 -5.71
N ARG A 39 6.44 11.26 -5.35
CA ARG A 39 7.31 12.32 -5.85
C ARG A 39 8.77 12.10 -5.46
N ASP A 40 9.06 11.66 -4.24
CA ASP A 40 10.41 11.32 -3.81
C ASP A 40 11.02 10.21 -4.67
N LYS A 41 10.30 9.10 -4.86
CA LYS A 41 10.80 7.97 -5.67
C LYS A 41 11.04 8.36 -7.13
N LYS A 42 10.10 9.10 -7.71
CA LYS A 42 10.23 9.62 -9.08
C LYS A 42 11.44 10.55 -9.23
N LYS A 43 11.66 11.48 -8.30
CA LYS A 43 12.83 12.39 -8.32
C LYS A 43 14.16 11.64 -8.28
N ARG A 44 14.19 10.47 -7.65
CA ARG A 44 15.38 9.60 -7.55
C ARG A 44 15.53 8.63 -8.72
N GLY A 45 14.63 8.67 -9.70
CA GLY A 45 14.64 7.77 -10.85
C GLY A 45 14.29 6.32 -10.51
N LEU A 46 13.57 6.09 -9.41
CA LEU A 46 13.18 4.77 -8.93
C LEU A 46 11.76 4.44 -9.38
N ASN A 47 11.52 3.21 -9.83
CA ASN A 47 10.18 2.78 -10.20
C ASN A 47 9.38 2.44 -8.94
N ALA A 48 8.32 3.20 -8.67
CA ALA A 48 7.51 3.04 -7.48
C ALA A 48 6.03 2.99 -7.82
N GLU A 49 5.31 2.12 -7.14
CA GLU A 49 3.86 1.98 -7.29
C GLU A 49 3.15 2.14 -5.95
N TYR A 50 1.97 2.76 -6.02
CA TYR A 50 1.01 2.87 -4.93
C TYR A 50 -0.24 2.08 -5.29
N VAL A 51 -0.68 1.22 -4.38
CA VAL A 51 -1.89 0.39 -4.53
C VAL A 51 -2.74 0.43 -3.27
N TRP A 52 -4.05 0.25 -3.42
CA TRP A 52 -4.97 0.33 -2.30
C TRP A 52 -6.07 -0.74 -2.29
N SER A 53 -6.07 -1.66 -3.26
CA SER A 53 -6.99 -2.80 -3.27
C SER A 53 -6.28 -4.08 -3.70
N LYS A 54 -6.90 -5.23 -3.41
CA LYS A 54 -6.41 -6.55 -3.86
C LYS A 54 -6.21 -6.60 -5.37
N GLY A 55 -7.18 -6.13 -6.15
CA GLY A 55 -7.10 -6.13 -7.61
C GLY A 55 -6.02 -5.20 -8.16
N ASN A 56 -5.60 -4.17 -7.41
CA ASN A 56 -4.42 -3.39 -7.76
C ASN A 56 -3.14 -4.17 -7.45
N LEU A 57 -3.07 -4.81 -6.29
CA LEU A 57 -1.92 -5.63 -5.87
C LEU A 57 -1.64 -6.77 -6.86
N GLU A 58 -2.69 -7.46 -7.32
CA GLU A 58 -2.57 -8.56 -8.29
C GLU A 58 -2.03 -8.12 -9.67
N LYS A 59 -2.17 -6.84 -10.02
CA LYS A 59 -1.70 -6.29 -11.31
C LYS A 59 -0.25 -5.83 -11.25
N ILE A 60 0.34 -5.75 -10.06
CA ILE A 60 1.75 -5.40 -9.89
C ILE A 60 2.62 -6.39 -10.65
N LYS A 61 3.67 -5.87 -11.27
CA LYS A 61 4.74 -6.67 -11.87
C LYS A 61 5.99 -6.55 -10.99
N PRO A 62 6.22 -7.47 -10.03
CA PRO A 62 7.29 -7.33 -9.04
C PRO A 62 8.68 -7.16 -9.64
N ALA A 63 8.93 -7.76 -10.82
CA ALA A 63 10.19 -7.63 -11.54
C ALA A 63 10.51 -6.19 -11.94
N GLU A 64 9.48 -5.39 -12.27
CA GLU A 64 9.63 -4.05 -12.85
C GLU A 64 9.71 -2.94 -11.78
N ILE A 65 9.32 -3.20 -10.53
CA ILE A 65 9.19 -2.16 -9.50
C ILE A 65 10.29 -2.20 -8.42
N ASP A 66 10.79 -1.04 -8.01
CA ASP A 66 11.79 -0.92 -6.94
C ASP A 66 11.14 -0.75 -5.56
N TYR A 67 10.02 -0.01 -5.52
CA TYR A 67 9.30 0.32 -4.29
C TYR A 67 7.79 0.09 -4.45
N LEU A 68 7.18 -0.50 -3.43
CA LEU A 68 5.73 -0.69 -3.35
C LEU A 68 5.22 -0.11 -2.04
N LEU A 69 4.21 0.74 -2.14
CA LEU A 69 3.37 1.21 -1.03
C LEU A 69 1.95 0.70 -1.24
N GLY A 70 1.51 -0.23 -0.41
CA GLY A 70 0.15 -0.78 -0.40
C GLY A 70 -0.58 -0.36 0.87
N LEU A 71 -1.65 0.42 0.74
CA LEU A 71 -2.48 0.85 1.85
C LEU A 71 -3.93 0.43 1.59
N PHE A 72 -4.34 -0.71 2.16
CA PHE A 72 -5.54 -1.44 1.75
C PHE A 72 -6.81 -1.06 2.50
N SER A 73 -6.70 -0.48 3.70
CA SER A 73 -7.85 0.02 4.46
C SER A 73 -7.64 1.45 4.96
N TYR A 74 -8.76 2.15 5.19
CA TYR A 74 -8.81 3.47 5.80
C TYR A 74 -8.11 3.50 7.17
N SER A 75 -8.32 2.46 8.00
CA SER A 75 -7.72 2.32 9.34
C SER A 75 -6.99 0.98 9.48
N HIS A 76 -7.45 0.06 10.32
CA HIS A 76 -6.89 -1.29 10.36
C HIS A 76 -7.46 -2.10 9.19
N MET A 77 -6.70 -3.04 8.67
CA MET A 77 -7.27 -4.02 7.75
C MET A 77 -8.34 -4.85 8.48
N ASP A 78 -9.34 -5.29 7.75
CA ASP A 78 -10.39 -6.11 8.32
C ASP A 78 -9.84 -7.46 8.81
N PHE A 79 -10.51 -8.04 9.80
CA PHE A 79 -10.20 -9.41 10.20
C PHE A 79 -10.45 -10.36 9.03
N GLU A 80 -9.66 -11.43 8.94
CA GLU A 80 -9.72 -12.37 7.82
C GLU A 80 -11.13 -12.95 7.60
N VAL A 81 -11.94 -13.09 8.65
CA VAL A 81 -13.32 -13.59 8.58
C VAL A 81 -14.31 -12.60 7.95
N ASP A 82 -14.03 -11.30 8.05
CA ASP A 82 -14.89 -10.21 7.56
C ASP A 82 -14.34 -9.58 6.26
N ARG A 83 -13.12 -9.95 5.88
CA ARG A 83 -12.41 -9.43 4.71
C ARG A 83 -13.18 -9.70 3.42
N ASP A 84 -13.42 -8.66 2.62
CA ASP A 84 -13.86 -8.84 1.22
C ASP A 84 -12.68 -9.35 0.37
N PRO A 85 -12.71 -10.60 -0.14
CA PRO A 85 -11.63 -11.13 -0.95
C PRO A 85 -11.74 -10.74 -2.44
N GLY A 86 -12.71 -9.92 -2.80
CA GLY A 86 -12.93 -9.44 -4.17
C GLY A 86 -11.86 -8.45 -4.65
N PRO A 87 -11.86 -8.09 -5.95
CA PRO A 87 -10.85 -7.19 -6.53
C PRO A 87 -10.87 -5.77 -5.94
N SER A 88 -12.02 -5.34 -5.41
CA SER A 88 -12.22 -4.06 -4.74
C SER A 88 -11.88 -4.09 -3.25
N GLY A 89 -11.77 -5.29 -2.65
CA GLY A 89 -11.49 -5.46 -1.23
C GLY A 89 -10.00 -5.62 -0.92
N ASP A 90 -9.73 -6.32 0.17
CA ASP A 90 -8.42 -6.38 0.82
C ASP A 90 -7.63 -7.66 0.46
N PRO A 91 -6.32 -7.57 0.21
CA PRO A 91 -5.47 -8.75 0.08
C PRO A 91 -5.29 -9.45 1.42
N SER A 92 -5.09 -10.77 1.41
CA SER A 92 -4.74 -11.49 2.65
C SER A 92 -3.31 -11.17 3.10
N LEU A 93 -2.98 -11.46 4.36
CA LEU A 93 -1.60 -11.39 4.87
C LEU A 93 -0.64 -12.25 4.03
N ALA A 94 -1.11 -13.39 3.54
CA ALA A 94 -0.35 -14.26 2.65
C ALA A 94 -0.09 -13.62 1.28
N ASP A 95 -1.08 -12.93 0.69
CA ASP A 95 -0.93 -12.25 -0.60
C ASP A 95 0.05 -11.08 -0.51
N MET A 96 -0.04 -10.29 0.57
CA MET A 96 0.90 -9.22 0.86
C MET A 96 2.32 -9.76 1.05
N THR A 97 2.48 -10.83 1.81
CA THR A 97 3.79 -11.46 2.07
C THR A 97 4.42 -12.01 0.80
N ARG A 98 3.65 -12.73 -0.03
CA ARG A 98 4.13 -13.24 -1.32
C ARG A 98 4.60 -12.11 -2.23
N THR A 99 3.80 -11.05 -2.35
CA THR A 99 4.17 -9.89 -3.18
C THR A 99 5.43 -9.19 -2.64
N ALA A 100 5.53 -9.01 -1.33
CA ALA A 100 6.71 -8.43 -0.71
C ALA A 100 7.98 -9.26 -0.98
N LEU A 101 7.89 -10.58 -0.84
CA LEU A 101 9.00 -11.49 -1.14
C LEU A 101 9.41 -11.41 -2.63
N SER A 102 8.47 -11.38 -3.56
CA SER A 102 8.76 -11.27 -5.00
C SER A 102 9.53 -9.99 -5.37
N ILE A 103 9.38 -8.91 -4.60
CA ILE A 103 10.13 -7.67 -4.80
C ILE A 103 11.49 -7.73 -4.07
N LEU A 104 11.49 -8.17 -2.81
CA LEU A 104 12.66 -8.13 -1.94
C LEU A 104 13.74 -9.15 -2.34
N LEU A 105 13.34 -10.31 -2.87
CA LEU A 105 14.26 -11.36 -3.33
C LEU A 105 15.14 -10.91 -4.50
N LYS A 106 14.80 -9.81 -5.18
CA LYS A 106 15.64 -9.22 -6.23
C LYS A 106 16.96 -8.67 -5.71
N ASN A 107 17.06 -8.39 -4.40
CA ASN A 107 18.30 -7.88 -3.81
C ASN A 107 19.24 -9.05 -3.41
N PRO A 108 20.37 -9.25 -4.10
CA PRO A 108 21.29 -10.36 -3.80
C PRO A 108 22.01 -10.20 -2.45
N LYS A 109 21.96 -9.01 -1.83
CA LYS A 109 22.52 -8.77 -0.49
C LYS A 109 21.58 -9.22 0.65
N GLY A 110 20.41 -9.77 0.31
CA GLY A 110 19.38 -10.15 1.26
C GLY A 110 18.41 -9.01 1.62
N PHE A 111 17.50 -9.29 2.54
CA PHE A 111 16.48 -8.36 3.01
C PHE A 111 16.06 -8.66 4.45
N LEU A 112 15.44 -7.67 5.09
CA LEU A 112 14.65 -7.85 6.30
C LEU A 112 13.18 -7.67 5.94
N LEU A 113 12.34 -8.61 6.34
CA LEU A 113 10.89 -8.53 6.21
C LEU A 113 10.26 -8.77 7.58
N VAL A 114 9.42 -7.83 8.01
CA VAL A 114 8.58 -7.96 9.20
C VAL A 114 7.15 -8.22 8.73
N VAL A 115 6.53 -9.26 9.26
CA VAL A 115 5.15 -9.64 8.99
C VAL A 115 4.43 -9.72 10.33
N GLU A 116 3.34 -8.99 10.47
CA GLU A 116 2.51 -8.92 11.68
C GLU A 116 1.10 -9.40 11.33
N GLY A 117 0.49 -10.18 12.22
CA GLY A 117 -0.83 -10.79 12.04
C GLY A 117 -1.64 -10.76 13.32
#